data_AF-A0A6H9RYR3-F1
#
_entry.id   AF-A0A6H9RYR3-F1
#
_cell.length_a   1.000
_cell.length_b   1.000
_cell.length_c   1.000
_cell.angle_alpha   90.00
_cell.angle_beta   90.00
_cell.angle_gamma   90.00
#
_symmetry.space_group_name_H-M   'P 1'
#
loop_
_entity.id
_entity.type
_entity.pdbx_description
1 polymer ?
#
loop_
_entity_poly.entity_id
_entity_poly.type
_entity_poly.pdbx_seq_one_letter_code
_entity_poly.pdbx_strand_id
1 'polypeptide(L)'
;MKRLFKRCLSILCGTTLLSVGAMAAEPASCQTVRMGVVNWTDVIATSGMADVLLSGLGYDSKQTSAVQQIIFAGIRDKRLDIFLGYWKPAMDKNIAPFLAA
;
A
#
# COMPACT_ATOMS: atom_id res chain seq x y z
N MET A 1 34.52 -40.77 -16.43
CA MET A 1 34.03 -40.22 -15.14
C MET A 1 34.53 -38.81 -14.82
N LYS A 2 35.83 -38.50 -14.88
CA LYS A 2 36.37 -37.15 -14.56
C LYS A 2 35.90 -36.00 -15.49
N ARG A 3 35.54 -36.30 -16.75
CA ARG A 3 35.00 -35.31 -17.72
C ARG A 3 33.52 -34.98 -17.53
N LEU A 4 32.73 -35.90 -16.96
CA LEU A 4 31.31 -35.63 -16.60
C LEU A 4 31.23 -34.67 -15.40
N PHE A 5 32.10 -34.87 -14.41
CA PHE A 5 32.16 -34.03 -13.22
C PHE A 5 32.53 -32.57 -13.53
N LYS A 6 33.44 -32.35 -14.51
CA LYS A 6 33.79 -31.01 -14.99
C LYS A 6 32.66 -30.30 -15.73
N ARG A 7 31.79 -31.04 -16.45
CA ARG A 7 30.63 -30.45 -17.16
C ARG A 7 29.49 -30.08 -16.22
N CYS A 8 29.22 -30.88 -15.18
CA CYS A 8 28.22 -30.53 -14.16
C CYS A 8 28.62 -29.30 -13.33
N LEU A 9 29.92 -29.13 -13.03
CA LEU A 9 30.40 -27.98 -12.27
C LEU A 9 30.29 -26.66 -13.06
N SER A 10 30.43 -26.70 -14.39
CA SER A 10 30.22 -25.52 -15.25
C SER A 10 28.75 -25.12 -15.42
N ILE A 11 27.81 -26.06 -15.31
CA ILE A 11 26.36 -25.77 -15.42
C ILE A 11 25.83 -25.18 -14.10
N LEU A 12 26.33 -25.66 -12.95
CA LEU A 12 25.89 -25.18 -11.63
C LEU A 12 26.37 -23.75 -11.30
N CYS A 13 27.47 -23.30 -11.92
CA CYS A 13 28.00 -21.94 -11.75
C CYS A 13 27.26 -20.88 -12.63
N GLY A 14 26.49 -21.31 -13.63
CA GLY A 14 25.74 -20.40 -14.51
C GLY A 14 24.40 -19.93 -13.92
N THR A 15 23.79 -20.71 -13.03
CA THR A 15 22.46 -20.41 -12.47
C THR A 15 22.46 -19.42 -11.31
N THR A 16 23.60 -19.17 -10.66
CA THR A 16 23.68 -18.21 -9.55
C THR A 16 23.78 -16.75 -10.00
N LEU A 17 24.11 -16.48 -11.27
CA LEU A 17 24.19 -15.14 -11.85
C LEU A 17 22.84 -14.60 -12.35
N LEU A 18 21.82 -15.46 -12.43
CA LEU A 18 20.43 -15.08 -12.78
C LEU A 18 19.53 -14.90 -11.57
N SER A 19 20.09 -14.93 -10.35
CA SER A 19 19.44 -14.37 -9.17
C SER A 19 19.48 -12.84 -9.24
N VAL A 20 18.93 -12.26 -10.32
CA VAL A 20 18.33 -10.94 -10.24
C VAL A 20 17.27 -11.12 -9.17
N GLY A 21 17.57 -10.66 -7.95
CA GLY A 21 16.59 -10.61 -6.88
C GLY A 21 15.33 -10.03 -7.52
N ALA A 22 14.24 -10.78 -7.47
CA ALA A 22 12.99 -10.36 -8.06
C ALA A 22 12.63 -9.01 -7.42
N MET A 23 13.02 -7.92 -8.07
CA MET A 23 12.53 -6.58 -7.82
C MET A 23 11.10 -6.65 -8.34
N ALA A 24 10.21 -7.23 -7.52
CA ALA A 24 8.79 -7.11 -7.71
C ALA A 24 8.45 -5.65 -7.47
N ALA A 25 8.72 -4.82 -8.48
CA ALA A 25 8.28 -3.44 -8.51
C ALA A 25 6.78 -3.46 -8.28
N GLU A 26 6.33 -2.64 -7.34
CA GLU A 26 4.91 -2.55 -7.04
C GLU A 26 4.16 -2.05 -8.28
N PRO A 27 2.88 -2.44 -8.44
CA PRO A 27 2.05 -1.89 -9.50
C PRO A 27 2.09 -0.36 -9.46
N ALA A 28 2.13 0.30 -10.61
CA ALA A 28 2.16 1.76 -10.69
C ALA A 28 0.98 2.43 -9.95
N SER A 29 -0.14 1.73 -9.77
CA SER A 29 -1.28 2.20 -8.98
C SER A 29 -0.97 2.40 -7.49
N CYS A 30 0.06 1.75 -6.96
CA CYS A 30 0.48 1.88 -5.57
C CYS A 30 1.34 3.12 -5.31
N GLN A 31 1.87 3.76 -6.38
CA GLN A 31 2.80 4.87 -6.26
C GLN A 31 2.18 6.10 -5.57
N THR A 32 0.88 6.32 -5.76
CA THR A 32 0.14 7.43 -5.13
C THR A 32 -0.93 6.88 -4.19
N VAL A 33 -0.73 7.10 -2.89
CA VAL A 33 -1.69 6.71 -1.85
C VAL A 33 -2.80 7.75 -1.74
N ARG A 34 -4.06 7.35 -1.98
CA ARG A 34 -5.23 8.23 -1.92
C ARG A 34 -5.86 8.14 -0.53
N MET A 35 -5.69 9.18 0.27
CA MET A 35 -6.15 9.20 1.67
C MET A 35 -7.42 10.04 1.83
N GLY A 36 -8.43 9.49 2.48
CA GLY A 36 -9.56 10.28 2.98
C GLY A 36 -9.21 10.94 4.32
N VAL A 37 -9.54 12.22 4.48
CA VAL A 37 -9.24 12.99 5.71
C VAL A 37 -10.51 13.71 6.15
N VAL A 38 -10.92 13.49 7.40
CA VAL A 38 -11.96 14.31 8.03
C VAL A 38 -11.27 15.52 8.67
N ASN A 39 -11.93 16.68 8.66
CA ASN A 39 -11.38 17.94 9.20
C ASN A 39 -11.44 18.00 10.73
N TRP A 40 -10.90 16.98 11.41
CA TRP A 40 -10.65 16.96 12.85
C TRP A 40 -9.14 17.03 13.09
N THR A 41 -8.73 17.77 14.11
CA THR A 41 -7.31 18.05 14.36
C THR A 41 -6.47 16.79 14.53
N ASP A 42 -6.98 15.78 15.23
CA ASP A 42 -6.33 14.48 15.42
C ASP A 42 -6.16 13.71 14.10
N VAL A 43 -7.18 13.73 13.24
CA VAL A 43 -7.16 13.06 11.94
C VAL A 43 -6.23 13.78 10.97
N ILE A 44 -6.19 15.12 10.99
CA ILE A 44 -5.25 15.91 10.19
C ILE A 44 -3.81 15.62 10.64
N ALA A 45 -3.55 15.59 11.95
CA ALA A 45 -2.21 15.34 12.48
C ALA A 45 -1.70 13.94 12.11
N THR A 46 -2.52 12.90 12.31
CA THR A 46 -2.16 11.51 11.96
C THR A 46 -1.98 11.32 10.45
N SER A 47 -2.84 11.95 9.63
CA SER A 47 -2.74 11.94 8.17
C SER A 47 -1.50 12.69 7.67
N GLY A 48 -1.16 13.83 8.28
CA GLY A 48 0.06 14.56 7.97
C GLY A 48 1.33 13.76 8.32
N MET A 49 1.32 13.04 9.44
CA MET A 49 2.44 12.15 9.80
C MET A 49 2.58 11.00 8.79
N ALA A 50 1.46 10.42 8.34
CA ALA A 50 1.47 9.39 7.31
C ALA A 50 2.00 9.91 5.96
N ASP A 51 1.64 11.14 5.57
CA ASP A 51 2.14 11.79 4.36
C ASP A 51 3.68 11.95 4.40
N VAL A 52 4.23 12.43 5.51
CA VAL A 52 5.68 12.56 5.69
C VAL A 52 6.39 11.20 5.58
N LEU A 53 5.83 10.16 6.21
CA LEU A 53 6.41 8.81 6.16
C LEU A 53 6.33 8.20 4.76
N LEU A 54 5.20 8.33 4.08
CA LEU A 54 5.01 7.85 2.70
C LEU A 54 5.97 8.54 1.74
N SER A 55 6.13 9.86 1.87
CA SER A 55 7.11 10.61 1.10
C SER A 55 8.54 10.12 1.34
N GLY A 56 8.91 9.86 2.60
CA GLY A 56 10.22 9.31 2.96
C GLY A 56 10.47 7.90 2.41
N LEU A 57 9.42 7.13 2.13
CA LEU A 57 9.48 5.81 1.51
C LEU A 57 9.44 5.85 -0.03
N GLY A 58 9.29 7.04 -0.64
CA GLY A 58 9.26 7.22 -2.09
C GLY A 58 7.86 7.14 -2.72
N TYR A 59 6.79 7.19 -1.93
CA TYR A 59 5.42 7.30 -2.41
C TYR A 59 4.94 8.74 -2.47
N ASP A 60 4.01 9.01 -3.38
CA ASP A 60 3.19 10.22 -3.33
C ASP A 60 1.95 9.97 -2.46
N SER A 61 1.42 11.01 -1.84
CA SER A 61 0.13 10.94 -1.15
C SER A 61 -0.81 12.03 -1.62
N LYS A 62 -2.10 11.71 -1.73
CA LYS A 62 -3.17 12.65 -2.10
C LYS A 62 -4.27 12.62 -1.05
N GLN A 63 -4.40 13.71 -0.30
CA GLN A 63 -5.44 13.86 0.70
C GLN A 63 -6.73 14.42 0.10
N THR A 64 -7.85 13.75 0.40
CA THR A 64 -9.20 14.18 0.03
C THR A 64 -9.97 14.50 1.30
N SER A 65 -10.22 15.79 1.53
CA SER A 65 -11.06 16.24 2.65
C SER A 65 -12.52 15.93 2.37
N ALA A 66 -13.17 15.17 3.25
CA ALA A 66 -14.58 14.85 3.15
C ALA A 66 -15.17 14.41 4.50
N VAL A 67 -16.50 14.38 4.60
CA VAL A 67 -17.18 13.76 5.74
C VAL A 67 -17.03 12.23 5.69
N GLN A 68 -17.08 11.60 6.86
CA GLN A 68 -16.89 10.16 7.04
C GLN A 68 -17.62 9.27 6.03
N GLN A 69 -18.91 9.53 5.77
CA GLN A 69 -19.74 8.70 4.89
C GLN A 69 -19.22 8.69 3.44
N ILE A 70 -18.70 9.83 2.97
CA ILE A 70 -18.10 9.95 1.63
C ILE A 70 -16.78 9.18 1.58
N ILE A 71 -15.99 9.22 2.66
CA ILE A 71 -14.73 8.48 2.74
C ILE A 71 -14.98 6.97 2.69
N PHE A 72 -15.93 6.47 3.47
CA PHE A 72 -16.30 5.04 3.43
C PHE A 72 -16.82 4.61 2.06
N ALA A 73 -17.67 5.41 1.42
CA ALA A 73 -18.09 5.17 0.03
C ALA A 73 -16.90 5.16 -0.94
N GLY A 74 -15.95 6.09 -0.76
CA GLY A 74 -14.74 6.19 -1.56
C GLY A 74 -13.85 4.95 -1.46
N ILE A 75 -13.71 4.38 -0.25
CA ILE A 75 -12.96 3.13 -0.04
C ILE A 75 -13.67 1.95 -0.70
N ARG A 76 -14.98 1.78 -0.46
CA ARG A 76 -15.80 0.74 -1.11
C ARG A 76 -15.68 0.78 -2.63
N ASP A 77 -15.77 1.98 -3.21
CA ASP A 77 -15.70 2.20 -4.65
C ASP A 77 -14.26 2.21 -5.20
N LYS A 78 -13.25 1.89 -4.38
CA LYS A 78 -11.82 1.91 -4.75
C LYS A 78 -11.33 3.26 -5.27
N ARG A 79 -11.95 4.36 -4.84
CA ARG A 79 -11.54 5.75 -5.13
C ARG A 79 -10.58 6.31 -4.08
N LEU A 80 -10.59 5.74 -2.88
CA LEU A 80 -9.66 6.01 -1.78
C LEU A 80 -9.04 4.69 -1.32
N ASP A 81 -7.81 4.76 -0.80
CA ASP A 81 -7.03 3.61 -0.35
C ASP A 81 -7.04 3.48 1.17
N ILE A 82 -6.89 4.60 1.89
CA ILE A 82 -6.77 4.60 3.35
C ILE A 82 -7.60 5.71 4.02
N PHE A 83 -7.97 5.46 5.27
CA PHE A 83 -8.56 6.44 6.18
C PHE A 83 -8.06 6.17 7.60
N LEU A 84 -7.33 7.13 8.19
CA LEU A 84 -6.72 6.97 9.51
C LEU A 84 -7.62 7.43 10.67
N GLY A 85 -8.82 7.96 10.37
CA GLY A 85 -9.77 8.46 11.36
C GLY A 85 -10.89 7.48 11.71
N TYR A 86 -10.70 6.16 11.52
CA TYR A 86 -11.72 5.18 11.91
C TYR A 86 -11.65 4.87 13.40
N TRP A 87 -12.61 5.42 14.14
CA TRP A 87 -12.78 5.21 15.57
C TRP A 87 -13.68 4.01 15.88
N LYS A 88 -13.06 2.90 16.25
CA LYS A 88 -13.75 1.73 16.77
C LYS A 88 -14.03 1.89 18.28
N PRO A 89 -15.21 1.51 18.80
CA PRO A 89 -16.40 0.95 18.13
C PRO A 89 -17.43 2.01 17.69
N ALA A 90 -17.19 3.29 17.99
CA ALA A 90 -18.16 4.37 17.79
C ALA A 90 -18.68 4.47 16.35
N MET A 91 -17.85 4.09 15.37
CA MET A 91 -18.16 4.18 13.95
C MET A 91 -18.62 2.86 13.32
N ASP A 92 -18.78 1.77 14.07
CA ASP A 92 -19.14 0.46 13.53
C ASP A 92 -20.49 0.49 12.78
N LYS A 93 -21.50 1.15 13.36
CA LYS A 93 -22.81 1.32 12.70
C LYS A 93 -22.72 2.21 11.45
N ASN A 94 -21.77 3.14 11.42
CA ASN A 94 -21.61 4.09 10.33
C ASN A 94 -20.90 3.48 9.12
N ILE A 95 -19.94 2.57 9.34
CA ILE A 95 -19.22 1.88 8.26
C ILE A 95 -20.00 0.68 7.72
N ALA A 96 -20.88 0.07 8.52
CA ALA A 96 -21.63 -1.13 8.15
C ALA A 96 -22.29 -1.10 6.76
N PRO A 97 -22.93 0.00 6.30
CA PRO A 97 -23.54 0.06 4.97
C PRO A 97 -22.54 -0.04 3.79
N PHE A 98 -21.25 0.16 4.04
CA PHE A 98 -20.21 0.20 3.01
C PHE A 98 -19.39 -1.09 2.91
N LEU A 99 -19.57 -2.03 3.86
CA LEU A 99 -18.82 -3.30 3.89
C LEU A 99 -19.47 -4.42 3.08
N ALA A 100 -20.79 -4.34 2.84
CA ALA A 100 -21.59 -5.44 2.31
C ALA A 100 -21.76 -5.45 0.77
N ALA A 101 -20.88 -4.79 0.03
CA ALA A 101 -21.00 -4.57 -1.41
C ALA A 101 -19.87 -5.20 -2.21
#